data_AF-A0ABD2N6D6-F1
#
_entry.id   AF-A0ABD2N6D6-F1
#
_cell.length_a   1.000
_cell.length_b   1.000
_cell.length_c   1.000
_cell.angle_alpha   90.00
_cell.angle_beta   90.00
_cell.angle_gamma   90.00
#
_symmetry.space_group_name_H-M   'P 1'
#
loop_
_entity.id
_entity.type
_entity.pdbx_description
1 polymer ?
#
loop_
_entity_poly.entity_id
_entity_poly.type
_entity_poly.pdbx_seq_one_letter_code
_entity_poly.pdbx_strand_id
1 'polypeptide(L)'
;VQLYRISDLTEHWLAKEEVSTLDIENLKLANYSARNKSGRGGTAVLIEDSLKYRKYGEHRAENRVVCGGTFATEHIDSLYIQAIGRKFTLSQSNLYRSQASELIYLLETYAFTLLIMAATWESACIDNIFVNFNNDSFVSELVDFVISDHLEQLIHIEHNIDNNSSVRKNKYS
;
A
#
# COMPACT_ATOMS: atom_id res chain seq x y z
N VAL A 1 7.38 20.15 8.35
CA VAL A 1 6.71 18.99 7.71
C VAL A 1 7.55 17.77 8.02
N GLN A 2 6.99 16.80 8.73
CA GLN A 2 7.65 15.52 8.93
C GLN A 2 7.25 14.63 7.75
N LEU A 3 8.24 14.14 7.02
CA LEU A 3 8.03 13.22 5.90
C LEU A 3 8.26 11.81 6.41
N TYR A 4 7.33 10.92 6.13
CA TYR A 4 7.47 9.49 6.41
C TYR A 4 7.62 8.75 5.09
N ARG A 5 8.47 7.73 5.08
CA ARG A 5 8.68 6.89 3.88
C ARG A 5 8.13 5.50 4.12
N ILE A 6 7.28 5.07 3.20
CA ILE A 6 6.78 3.70 3.09
C ILE A 6 6.95 3.31 1.62
N SER A 7 7.52 2.14 1.37
CA SER A 7 7.71 1.60 0.03
C SER A 7 7.16 0.19 -0.03
N ASP A 8 6.26 -0.06 -0.98
CA ASP A 8 5.77 -1.40 -1.28
C ASP A 8 6.39 -1.86 -2.60
N LEU A 9 7.18 -2.93 -2.51
CA LEU A 9 7.81 -3.59 -3.65
C LEU A 9 6.98 -4.81 -4.00
N THR A 10 6.51 -4.85 -5.23
CA THR A 10 5.71 -5.96 -5.73
C THR A 10 6.47 -6.71 -6.81
N GLU A 11 6.14 -7.98 -6.97
CA GLU A 11 6.78 -8.84 -7.96
C GLU A 11 8.29 -8.95 -7.84
N HIS A 12 8.86 -8.71 -6.66
CA HIS A 12 10.28 -8.94 -6.43
C HIS A 12 10.61 -10.41 -6.70
N TRP A 13 11.83 -10.71 -7.17
CA TRP A 13 12.22 -12.10 -7.47
C TRP A 13 13.07 -12.76 -6.38
N LEU A 14 13.22 -12.05 -5.25
CA LEU A 14 13.97 -12.49 -4.09
C LEU A 14 13.32 -13.71 -3.41
N ALA A 15 14.16 -14.64 -2.97
CA ALA A 15 13.83 -15.68 -2.03
C ALA A 15 13.56 -15.10 -0.64
N LYS A 16 12.94 -15.90 0.23
CA LYS A 16 12.65 -15.55 1.62
C LYS A 16 13.88 -15.11 2.40
N GLU A 17 14.99 -15.81 2.23
CA GLU A 17 16.25 -15.51 2.90
C GLU A 17 16.81 -14.18 2.38
N GLU A 18 16.77 -13.96 1.07
CA GLU A 18 17.28 -12.74 0.42
C GLU A 18 16.48 -11.50 0.81
N VAL A 19 15.15 -11.57 0.77
CA VAL A 19 14.29 -10.43 1.17
C VAL A 19 14.46 -10.10 2.65
N SER A 20 14.68 -11.11 3.51
CA SER A 20 14.90 -10.89 4.94
C SER A 20 16.22 -10.19 5.27
N THR A 21 17.16 -10.19 4.32
CA THR A 21 18.44 -9.49 4.40
C THR A 21 18.45 -8.18 3.61
N LEU A 22 17.31 -7.76 3.07
CA LEU A 22 17.21 -6.50 2.33
C LEU A 22 17.53 -5.34 3.27
N ASP A 23 18.59 -4.60 2.92
CA ASP A 23 19.08 -3.46 3.68
C ASP A 23 19.08 -2.24 2.75
N ILE A 24 18.20 -1.29 3.03
CA ILE A 24 18.06 -0.04 2.29
C ILE A 24 18.19 1.10 3.28
N GLU A 25 19.03 2.07 2.97
CA GLU A 25 19.38 3.13 3.90
C GLU A 25 18.15 3.85 4.48
N ASN A 26 18.05 3.87 5.81
CA ASN A 26 16.95 4.45 6.59
C ASN A 26 15.59 3.75 6.45
N LEU A 27 15.54 2.56 5.84
CA LEU A 27 14.34 1.73 5.72
C LEU A 27 14.56 0.35 6.33
N LYS A 28 13.57 -0.13 7.09
CA LYS A 28 13.49 -1.50 7.59
C LYS A 28 12.36 -2.25 6.92
N LEU A 29 12.54 -3.56 6.79
CA LEU A 29 11.53 -4.47 6.28
C LEU A 29 10.41 -4.66 7.32
N ALA A 30 9.22 -4.12 7.02
CA ALA A 30 8.07 -4.19 7.91
C ALA A 30 7.28 -5.49 7.76
N ASN A 31 7.12 -5.96 6.53
CA ASN A 31 6.44 -7.20 6.18
C ASN A 31 6.86 -7.68 4.79
N TYR A 32 6.73 -8.97 4.50
CA TYR A 32 6.98 -9.49 3.16
C TYR A 32 6.28 -10.83 2.94
N SER A 33 6.11 -11.19 1.67
CA SER A 33 5.86 -12.57 1.24
C SER A 33 6.81 -12.93 0.12
N ALA A 34 7.54 -14.02 0.30
CA ALA A 34 8.49 -14.52 -0.65
C ALA A 34 8.44 -16.05 -0.71
N ARG A 35 8.90 -16.62 -1.82
CA ARG A 35 9.06 -18.07 -1.98
C ARG A 35 10.36 -18.52 -1.30
N ASN A 36 10.47 -19.80 -0.94
CA ASN A 36 11.70 -20.38 -0.39
C ASN A 36 12.87 -20.42 -1.37
N LYS A 37 12.62 -20.16 -2.66
CA LYS A 37 13.62 -20.07 -3.72
C LYS A 37 13.29 -18.85 -4.56
N SER A 38 14.32 -18.22 -5.11
CA SER A 38 14.15 -17.09 -6.02
C SER A 38 13.27 -17.46 -7.20
N GLY A 39 12.45 -16.51 -7.65
CA GLY A 39 11.46 -16.73 -8.70
C GLY A 39 10.39 -15.66 -8.72
N ARG A 40 9.50 -15.72 -9.71
CA ARG A 40 8.50 -14.67 -9.94
C ARG A 40 7.49 -14.52 -8.80
N GLY A 41 7.18 -13.26 -8.50
CA GLY A 41 6.19 -12.87 -7.51
C GLY A 41 6.79 -12.76 -6.11
N GLY A 42 6.08 -12.04 -5.26
CA GLY A 42 6.55 -11.66 -3.95
C GLY A 42 6.15 -10.22 -3.67
N THR A 43 6.18 -9.85 -2.42
CA THR A 43 5.90 -8.48 -1.97
C THR A 43 6.76 -8.17 -0.76
N ALA A 44 7.21 -6.92 -0.65
CA ALA A 44 7.96 -6.45 0.50
C ALA A 44 7.51 -5.03 0.83
N VAL A 45 7.13 -4.80 2.09
CA VAL A 45 6.84 -3.47 2.59
C VAL A 45 7.99 -3.02 3.45
N LEU A 46 8.59 -1.91 3.05
CA LEU A 46 9.67 -1.21 3.71
C LEU A 46 9.12 0.07 4.33
N ILE A 47 9.59 0.41 5.51
CA ILE A 47 9.19 1.63 6.20
C ILE A 47 10.41 2.32 6.78
N GLU A 48 10.31 3.63 6.97
CA GLU A 48 11.34 4.40 7.65
C GLU A 48 11.67 3.84 9.05
N ASP A 49 12.96 3.78 9.39
CA ASP A 49 13.42 3.18 10.65
C ASP A 49 12.82 3.82 11.90
N SER A 50 12.65 5.15 11.85
CA SER A 50 12.04 5.93 12.94
C SER A 50 10.54 5.72 13.06
N LEU A 51 9.88 5.14 12.05
CA LEU A 51 8.44 4.94 12.07
C LEU A 51 8.08 3.75 12.96
N LYS A 52 7.14 4.00 13.87
CA LYS A 52 6.47 2.96 14.65
C LYS A 52 5.22 2.52 13.94
N TYR A 53 5.01 1.21 13.89
CA TYR A 53 3.88 0.60 13.22
C TYR A 53 3.36 -0.60 14.01
N ARG A 54 2.09 -0.91 13.82
CA ARG A 54 1.48 -2.16 14.26
C ARG A 54 1.17 -3.03 13.04
N LYS A 55 1.69 -4.26 13.04
CA LYS A 55 1.30 -5.30 12.09
C LYS A 55 -0.04 -5.89 12.53
N TYR A 56 -1.07 -5.78 11.69
CA TYR A 56 -2.30 -6.56 11.85
C TYR A 56 -2.08 -7.94 11.24
N GLY A 57 -2.78 -8.97 11.76
CA GLY A 57 -2.52 -10.38 11.45
C GLY A 57 -2.40 -10.70 9.96
N GLU A 58 -1.69 -11.77 9.63
CA GLU A 58 -1.59 -12.25 8.25
C GLU A 58 -2.89 -12.94 7.84
N HIS A 59 -3.68 -12.28 7.00
CA HIS A 59 -4.85 -12.90 6.38
C HIS A 59 -4.44 -13.56 5.07
N ARG A 60 -4.47 -14.90 5.04
CA ARG A 60 -4.31 -15.67 3.81
C ARG A 60 -5.69 -15.93 3.21
N ALA A 61 -5.97 -15.36 2.03
CA ALA A 61 -7.08 -15.84 1.22
C ALA A 61 -6.65 -17.15 0.56
N GLU A 62 -7.47 -18.21 0.68
CA GLU A 62 -7.07 -19.62 0.43
C GLU A 62 -6.48 -19.93 -0.96
N ASN A 63 -6.47 -19.01 -1.92
CA ASN A 63 -5.85 -19.21 -3.24
C ASN A 63 -5.07 -18.01 -3.78
N ARG A 64 -4.85 -16.94 -3.00
CA ARG A 64 -4.05 -15.77 -3.39
C ARG A 64 -3.35 -15.19 -2.18
N VAL A 65 -2.05 -14.95 -2.30
CA VAL A 65 -1.31 -14.17 -1.31
C VAL A 65 -1.77 -12.73 -1.43
N VAL A 66 -2.64 -12.30 -0.50
CA VAL A 66 -2.92 -10.88 -0.27
C VAL A 66 -1.85 -10.40 0.68
N CYS A 67 -0.78 -9.82 0.13
CA CYS A 67 0.13 -9.02 0.93
C CYS A 67 -0.27 -7.55 0.85
N GLY A 68 -1.51 -7.28 1.23
CA GLY A 68 -1.81 -5.98 1.82
C GLY A 68 -1.31 -6.05 3.24
N GLY A 69 -0.11 -5.54 3.50
CA GLY A 69 0.27 -5.26 4.88
C GLY A 69 -0.67 -4.16 5.37
N THR A 70 -1.61 -4.52 6.24
CA THR A 70 -2.41 -3.52 6.93
C THR A 70 -1.52 -2.93 8.01
N PHE A 71 -1.17 -1.66 7.87
CA PHE A 71 -0.37 -0.93 8.85
C PHE A 71 -1.18 0.23 9.41
N ALA A 72 -1.13 0.39 10.73
CA ALA A 72 -1.42 1.64 11.40
C ALA A 72 -0.11 2.14 12.01
N THR A 73 0.16 3.43 11.84
CA THR A 73 1.30 4.09 12.49
C THR A 73 0.81 4.76 13.75
N GLU A 74 1.60 4.84 14.82
CA GLU A 74 1.15 5.48 16.07
C GLU A 74 0.84 6.98 15.91
N HIS A 75 1.33 7.60 14.83
CA HIS A 75 1.15 9.01 14.52
C HIS A 75 0.05 9.27 13.50
N ILE A 76 -0.45 8.24 12.84
CA ILE A 76 -1.52 8.34 11.85
C ILE A 76 -2.54 7.28 12.22
N ASP A 77 -3.67 7.70 12.79
CA ASP A 77 -4.86 6.88 13.09
C ASP A 77 -5.54 6.38 11.78
N SER A 78 -4.76 5.93 10.80
CA SER A 78 -5.23 5.54 9.48
C SER A 78 -4.81 4.13 9.13
N LEU A 79 -5.66 3.49 8.32
CA LEU A 79 -5.45 2.17 7.78
C LEU A 79 -4.96 2.30 6.34
N TYR A 80 -3.69 1.99 6.09
CA TYR A 80 -3.21 1.89 4.71
C TYR A 80 -3.51 0.48 4.19
N ILE A 81 -4.24 0.39 3.07
CA ILE A 81 -4.45 -0.86 2.36
C ILE A 81 -4.00 -0.67 0.91
N GLN A 82 -2.81 -1.18 0.60
CA GLN A 82 -2.41 -1.36 -0.78
C GLN A 82 -2.98 -2.69 -1.28
N ALA A 83 -3.85 -2.60 -2.28
CA ALA A 83 -4.41 -3.74 -2.97
C ALA A 83 -3.73 -3.86 -4.34
N ILE A 84 -2.60 -4.58 -4.41
CA ILE A 84 -1.97 -4.90 -5.69
C ILE A 84 -2.71 -6.07 -6.31
N GLY A 85 -3.73 -5.74 -7.08
CA GLY A 85 -4.44 -6.72 -7.89
C GLY A 85 -3.88 -6.73 -9.30
N ARG A 86 -3.06 -7.75 -9.62
CA ARG A 86 -2.79 -8.10 -11.02
C ARG A 86 -4.14 -8.29 -11.72
N LYS A 87 -4.51 -7.35 -12.62
CA LYS A 87 -5.73 -7.32 -13.45
C LYS A 87 -6.98 -6.63 -12.86
N PHE A 88 -6.85 -5.48 -12.21
CA PHE A 88 -7.97 -4.50 -12.17
C PHE A 88 -8.03 -3.65 -13.44
N THR A 89 -7.76 -4.24 -14.60
CA THR A 89 -7.87 -3.48 -15.85
C THR A 89 -9.35 -3.37 -16.22
N LEU A 90 -9.90 -2.15 -16.13
CA LEU A 90 -11.23 -1.82 -16.67
C LEU A 90 -11.35 -2.10 -18.18
N SER A 91 -10.28 -2.49 -18.88
CA SER A 91 -10.31 -2.87 -20.30
C SER A 91 -10.46 -4.38 -20.56
N GLN A 92 -10.38 -5.25 -19.54
CA GLN A 92 -10.53 -6.70 -19.70
C GLN A 92 -12.01 -7.12 -19.65
N SER A 93 -12.31 -8.39 -19.96
CA SER A 93 -13.67 -8.94 -20.16
C SER A 93 -14.70 -8.49 -19.10
N ASN A 94 -15.99 -8.46 -19.47
CA ASN A 94 -17.10 -7.99 -18.60
C ASN A 94 -17.07 -8.57 -17.17
N LEU A 95 -16.57 -9.81 -17.00
CA LEU A 95 -16.42 -10.44 -15.69
C LEU A 95 -15.44 -9.69 -14.78
N TYR A 96 -14.27 -9.30 -15.28
CA TYR A 96 -13.26 -8.58 -14.49
C TYR A 96 -13.73 -7.17 -14.12
N ARG A 97 -14.46 -6.51 -15.03
CA ARG A 97 -15.11 -5.22 -14.72
C ARG A 97 -16.09 -5.35 -13.56
N SER A 98 -16.92 -6.40 -13.55
CA SER A 98 -17.88 -6.64 -12.45
C SER A 98 -17.17 -6.86 -11.12
N GLN A 99 -16.11 -7.67 -11.09
CA GLN A 99 -15.32 -7.91 -9.87
C GLN A 99 -14.60 -6.66 -9.39
N ALA A 100 -14.09 -5.84 -10.33
CA ALA A 100 -13.48 -4.55 -10.04
C ALA A 100 -14.47 -3.59 -9.39
N SER A 101 -15.65 -3.44 -9.99
CA SER A 101 -16.73 -2.61 -9.45
C SER A 101 -17.20 -3.09 -8.07
N GLU A 102 -17.32 -4.39 -7.86
CA GLU A 102 -17.72 -4.95 -6.56
C GLU A 102 -16.68 -4.68 -5.47
N LEU A 103 -15.38 -4.83 -5.78
CA LEU A 103 -14.33 -4.48 -4.83
C LEU A 103 -14.32 -2.98 -4.50
N ILE A 104 -14.40 -2.12 -5.52
CA ILE A 104 -14.42 -0.66 -5.32
C ILE A 104 -15.61 -0.29 -4.43
N TYR A 105 -16.80 -0.79 -4.76
CA TYR A 105 -18.01 -0.56 -3.97
C TYR A 105 -17.83 -1.02 -2.52
N LEU A 106 -17.29 -2.23 -2.30
CA LEU A 106 -17.02 -2.73 -0.96
C LEU A 106 -16.05 -1.80 -0.21
N LEU A 107 -14.94 -1.39 -0.82
CA LEU A 107 -13.95 -0.52 -0.21
C LEU A 107 -14.54 0.85 0.15
N GLU A 108 -15.36 1.43 -0.73
CA GLU A 108 -16.09 2.67 -0.47
C GLU A 108 -17.02 2.54 0.74
N THR A 109 -17.66 1.38 0.98
CA THR A 109 -18.47 1.16 2.19
C THR A 109 -17.65 1.22 3.50
N TYR A 110 -16.33 1.02 3.42
CA TYR A 110 -15.39 1.19 4.53
C TYR A 110 -14.63 2.53 4.48
N ALA A 111 -15.17 3.50 3.72
CA ALA A 111 -14.60 4.83 3.53
C ALA A 111 -13.20 4.85 2.88
N PHE A 112 -12.87 3.82 2.10
CA PHE A 112 -11.67 3.86 1.26
C PHE A 112 -11.92 4.64 -0.03
N THR A 113 -10.96 5.45 -0.41
CA THR A 113 -10.91 6.24 -1.65
C THR A 113 -9.77 5.72 -2.51
N LEU A 114 -10.04 5.50 -3.80
CA LEU A 114 -9.03 5.16 -4.81
C LEU A 114 -8.26 6.43 -5.20
N LEU A 115 -6.94 6.43 -5.08
CA LEU A 115 -6.13 7.63 -5.30
C LEU A 115 -5.70 7.85 -6.75
N ILE A 116 -5.19 6.80 -7.39
CA ILE A 116 -4.58 6.90 -8.72
C ILE A 116 -5.34 5.98 -9.67
N MET A 117 -5.97 6.60 -10.67
CA MET A 117 -6.68 5.91 -11.77
C MET A 117 -5.92 6.00 -13.11
N ALA A 118 -4.71 6.57 -13.09
CA ALA A 118 -3.87 6.72 -14.27
C ALA A 118 -3.18 5.39 -14.63
N ALA A 119 -2.82 5.22 -15.90
CA ALA A 119 -2.15 4.01 -16.36
C ALA A 119 -0.79 3.86 -15.68
N THR A 120 -0.54 2.70 -15.07
CA THR A 120 0.74 2.36 -14.43
C THR A 120 1.57 1.42 -15.30
N TRP A 121 0.98 0.83 -16.33
CA TRP A 121 1.68 -0.01 -17.29
C TRP A 121 1.09 0.23 -18.68
N GLU A 122 1.86 0.79 -19.60
CA GLU A 122 1.39 1.21 -20.93
C GLU A 122 0.11 2.07 -20.84
N SER A 123 -1.04 1.55 -21.31
CA SER A 123 -2.36 2.20 -21.23
C SER A 123 -3.28 1.59 -20.15
N ALA A 124 -2.75 0.73 -19.28
CA ALA A 124 -3.49 -0.02 -18.29
C ALA A 124 -3.25 0.52 -16.87
N CYS A 125 -4.34 0.78 -16.14
CA CYS A 125 -4.31 1.08 -14.70
C CYS A 125 -4.47 -0.25 -13.94
N ILE A 126 -3.36 -0.85 -13.52
CA ILE A 126 -3.37 -2.17 -12.86
C ILE A 126 -2.85 -2.13 -11.43
N ASP A 127 -2.10 -1.10 -11.08
CA ASP A 127 -1.68 -0.83 -9.71
C ASP A 127 -2.63 0.22 -9.12
N ASN A 128 -3.17 -0.04 -7.93
CA ASN A 128 -4.18 0.83 -7.32
C ASN A 128 -3.86 0.99 -5.83
N ILE A 129 -3.94 2.22 -5.33
CA ILE A 129 -3.82 2.51 -3.91
C ILE A 129 -5.15 3.02 -3.38
N PHE A 130 -5.62 2.40 -2.30
CA PHE A 130 -6.82 2.77 -1.59
C PHE A 130 -6.45 3.28 -0.20
N VAL A 131 -7.01 4.42 0.18
CA VAL A 131 -6.75 5.03 1.50
C VAL A 131 -8.05 5.42 2.18
N ASN A 132 -8.07 5.42 3.51
CA ASN A 132 -9.26 5.81 4.28
C ASN A 132 -9.04 7.04 5.17
N PHE A 133 -8.03 7.86 4.87
CA PHE A 133 -7.81 9.15 5.50
C PHE A 133 -8.42 10.29 4.66
N ASN A 134 -8.60 11.47 5.27
CA ASN A 134 -9.27 12.60 4.62
C ASN A 134 -8.53 13.07 3.35
N ASN A 135 -9.28 13.41 2.30
CA ASN A 135 -8.75 13.80 0.98
C ASN A 135 -7.91 15.08 1.01
N ASP A 136 -8.11 15.94 2.00
CA ASP A 136 -7.36 17.18 2.15
C ASP A 136 -5.93 16.98 2.69
N SER A 137 -5.49 15.74 2.91
CA SER A 137 -4.26 15.42 3.63
C SER A 137 -3.21 14.70 2.79
N PHE A 138 -3.34 14.67 1.46
CA PHE A 138 -2.31 14.06 0.63
C PHE A 138 -2.25 14.60 -0.80
N VAL A 139 -1.09 14.41 -1.42
CA VAL A 139 -0.83 14.57 -2.84
C VAL A 139 -0.38 13.23 -3.39
N SER A 140 -0.87 12.83 -4.55
CA SER A 140 -0.47 11.58 -5.21
C SER A 140 -0.03 11.84 -6.64
N GLU A 141 1.05 11.20 -7.06
CA GLU A 141 1.62 11.35 -8.40
C GLU A 141 2.15 10.03 -8.95
N LEU A 142 2.27 9.95 -10.28
CA LEU A 142 3.00 8.89 -10.96
C LEU A 142 4.41 9.35 -11.28
N VAL A 143 5.39 8.50 -10.96
CA VAL A 143 6.81 8.74 -11.20
C VAL A 143 7.37 7.59 -12.04
N ASP A 144 8.27 7.90 -12.98
CA ASP A 144 9.03 6.90 -13.72
C ASP A 144 10.45 6.87 -13.17
N PHE A 145 10.77 5.87 -12.34
CA PHE A 145 12.14 5.67 -11.84
C PHE A 145 13.03 4.90 -12.83
N VAL A 146 12.48 4.41 -13.96
CA VAL A 146 13.22 3.63 -14.98
C VAL A 146 13.85 2.35 -14.41
N ILE A 147 13.25 1.79 -13.36
CA ILE A 147 13.68 0.53 -12.72
C ILE A 147 12.75 -0.65 -13.01
N SER A 148 11.57 -0.36 -13.56
CA SER A 148 10.48 -1.30 -13.83
C SER A 148 9.82 -0.94 -15.17
N ASP A 149 9.07 -1.88 -15.76
CA ASP A 149 8.15 -1.58 -16.87
C ASP A 149 6.84 -0.95 -16.39
N HIS A 150 6.65 -0.82 -15.08
CA HIS A 150 5.55 -0.09 -14.46
C HIS A 150 6.00 1.28 -13.94
N LEU A 151 5.10 2.27 -14.00
CA LEU A 151 5.23 3.54 -13.31
C LEU A 151 4.94 3.38 -11.82
N GLU A 152 5.76 4.00 -10.98
CA GLU A 152 5.58 4.01 -9.55
C GLU A 152 4.53 5.02 -9.10
N GLN A 153 3.84 4.68 -8.00
CA GLN A 153 2.85 5.54 -7.36
C GLN A 153 3.45 6.14 -6.10
N LEU A 154 3.51 7.46 -6.04
CA LEU A 154 4.00 8.20 -4.88
C LEU A 154 2.85 8.91 -4.20
N ILE A 155 2.74 8.76 -2.88
CA ILE A 155 1.76 9.46 -2.05
C ILE A 155 2.52 10.24 -0.99
N HIS A 156 2.34 11.56 -1.01
CA HIS A 156 2.83 12.48 0.01
C HIS A 156 1.67 12.79 0.95
N ILE A 157 1.77 12.36 2.21
CA ILE A 157 0.76 12.65 3.22
C ILE A 157 1.16 13.94 3.95
N GLU A 158 0.34 14.97 3.81
CA GLU A 158 0.49 16.23 4.54
C GLU A 158 -0.20 16.12 5.89
N HIS A 159 0.58 15.86 6.94
CA HIS A 159 0.05 15.88 8.29
C HIS A 159 0.07 17.29 8.86
N ASN A 160 -1.08 17.98 8.86
CA ASN A 160 -1.25 19.18 9.68
C ASN A 160 -1.33 18.75 11.15
N ILE A 161 -0.19 18.84 11.86
CA ILE A 161 -0.20 18.69 13.31
C ILE A 161 -0.92 19.92 13.87
N ASP A 162 -2.21 19.80 14.08
CA ASP A 162 -2.97 20.77 14.87
C ASP A 162 -2.42 20.73 16.30
N ASN A 163 -1.43 21.58 16.56
CA ASN A 163 -0.81 21.78 17.87
C ASN A 163 -1.81 22.21 18.96
N ASN A 164 -3.06 22.49 18.57
CA ASN A 164 -4.17 22.86 19.47
C ASN A 164 -5.10 21.71 19.84
N SER A 165 -4.84 20.47 19.41
CA SER A 165 -5.61 19.30 19.86
C SER A 165 -5.22 18.88 21.29
N SER A 166 -5.51 19.77 22.25
CA SER A 166 -5.44 19.47 23.67
C SER A 166 -6.35 18.28 24.01
N VAL A 167 -5.74 17.11 24.18
CA VAL A 167 -6.14 16.02 25.09
C VAL A 167 -7.66 15.81 25.15
N ARG A 168 -8.26 15.28 24.09
CA ARG A 168 -9.52 14.54 24.25
C ARG A 168 -9.17 13.18 24.86
N LYS A 169 -9.15 13.11 26.19
CA LYS A 169 -9.19 11.82 26.92
C LYS A 169 -10.46 11.09 26.47
N ASN A 170 -10.32 10.08 25.62
CA ASN A 170 -11.44 9.23 25.23
C ASN A 170 -11.98 8.55 26.48
N LYS A 171 -13.22 8.89 26.81
CA LYS A 171 -13.98 8.48 27.99
C LYS A 171 -14.64 7.11 27.77
N TYR A 172 -13.90 6.18 27.19
CA TYR A 172 -14.33 4.80 26.98
C TYR A 172 -13.33 3.87 27.65
N SER A 173 -13.48 3.79 28.97
CA SER A 173 -12.95 2.76 29.86
C SER A 173 -14.14 2.20 30.62
#